data_AF-A0AA43HV52-F1
#
_entry.id   AF-A0AA43HV52-F1
#
_cell.length_a   1.000
_cell.length_b   1.000
_cell.length_c   1.000
_cell.angle_alpha   90.00
_cell.angle_beta   90.00
_cell.angle_gamma   90.00
#
_symmetry.space_group_name_H-M   'P 1'
#
loop_
_entity.id
_entity.type
_entity.pdbx_description
1 polymer ?
#
loop_
_entity_poly.entity_id
_entity_poly.type
_entity_poly.pdbx_seq_one_letter_code
_entity_poly.pdbx_strand_id
1 'polypeptide(L)'
;MQQFSKVNKRYNVILMILCIIINLIVGNLILYIMWKNSFAATSGESWFDTLNITMSLSGILCYCILFLKVPFREWTSFRLCLISIATWLAILFIGIFAVSATLWNQPEDNKIVVGILSNIFMSFVFAICGTVMFSFIAIPMGLINVFWLIRLKKHS
;
A
#
# COMPACT_ATOMS: atom_id res chain seq x y z
N MET A 1 28.05 -19.76 13.68
CA MET A 1 26.57 -19.54 13.61
C MET A 1 26.13 -18.07 13.65
N GLN A 2 26.81 -17.14 14.35
CA GLN A 2 26.41 -15.73 14.38
C GLN A 2 26.60 -14.94 13.06
N GLN A 3 27.56 -15.34 12.23
CA GLN A 3 27.83 -14.66 10.94
C GLN A 3 26.71 -14.91 9.91
N PHE A 4 26.15 -16.12 9.86
CA PHE A 4 25.00 -16.46 9.00
C PHE A 4 23.72 -15.69 9.38
N SER A 5 23.51 -15.44 10.68
CA SER A 5 22.39 -14.63 11.16
C SER A 5 22.48 -13.16 10.72
N LYS A 6 23.68 -12.55 10.78
CA LYS A 6 23.91 -11.17 10.30
C LYS A 6 23.77 -11.02 8.78
N VAL A 7 24.21 -12.02 8.01
CA VAL A 7 24.10 -12.01 6.53
C VAL A 7 22.63 -12.10 6.09
N ASN A 8 21.84 -12.99 6.71
CA ASN A 8 20.39 -13.08 6.46
C ASN A 8 19.64 -11.78 6.79
N LYS A 9 20.03 -11.10 7.87
CA LYS A 9 19.37 -9.86 8.30
C LYS A 9 19.63 -8.71 7.31
N ARG A 10 20.86 -8.58 6.80
CA ARG A 10 21.22 -7.57 5.78
C ARG A 10 20.51 -7.84 4.45
N TYR A 11 20.42 -9.10 4.05
CA TYR A 11 19.73 -9.50 2.82
C TYR A 11 18.23 -9.16 2.87
N ASN A 12 17.55 -9.45 3.99
CA ASN A 12 16.14 -9.09 4.18
C ASN A 12 15.89 -7.58 4.12
N VAL A 13 16.82 -6.75 4.63
CA VAL A 13 16.72 -5.29 4.55
C VAL A 13 16.88 -4.79 3.11
N ILE A 14 17.84 -5.34 2.35
CA ILE A 14 18.02 -4.98 0.93
C ILE A 14 16.79 -5.38 0.12
N LEU A 15 16.22 -6.56 0.37
CA LEU A 15 14.98 -7.02 -0.26
C LEU A 15 13.81 -6.09 0.05
N MET A 16 13.65 -5.70 1.30
CA MET A 16 12.61 -4.77 1.72
C MET A 16 12.73 -3.44 0.97
N ILE A 17 13.94 -2.89 0.88
CA ILE A 17 14.20 -1.64 0.16
C ILE A 17 13.88 -1.79 -1.34
N LEU A 18 14.30 -2.88 -1.98
CA LEU A 18 13.99 -3.13 -3.39
C LEU A 18 12.49 -3.25 -3.64
N CYS A 19 11.77 -3.99 -2.78
CA CYS A 19 10.32 -4.08 -2.86
C CYS A 19 9.67 -2.70 -2.69
N ILE A 20 10.12 -1.89 -1.73
CA ILE A 20 9.61 -0.53 -1.54
C ILE A 20 9.84 0.31 -2.80
N ILE A 21 11.07 0.36 -3.33
CA ILE A 21 11.41 1.17 -4.51
C ILE A 21 10.59 0.74 -5.73
N ILE A 22 10.50 -0.57 -6.00
CA ILE A 22 9.71 -1.08 -7.14
C ILE A 22 8.25 -0.69 -6.99
N ASN A 23 7.67 -0.84 -5.80
CA ASN A 23 6.27 -0.51 -5.58
C ASN A 23 6.00 0.99 -5.64
N LEU A 24 6.93 1.83 -5.18
CA LEU A 24 6.82 3.28 -5.33
C LEU A 24 6.89 3.70 -6.80
N ILE A 25 7.81 3.14 -7.58
CA ILE A 25 7.96 3.51 -9.00
C ILE A 25 6.77 2.96 -9.81
N VAL A 26 6.55 1.66 -9.78
CA VAL A 26 5.56 0.99 -10.63
C VAL A 26 4.14 1.33 -10.16
N GLY A 27 3.91 1.36 -8.85
CA GLY A 27 2.60 1.68 -8.27
C GLY A 27 2.18 3.10 -8.58
N ASN A 28 3.04 4.09 -8.33
CA ASN A 28 2.71 5.47 -8.62
C ASN A 28 2.58 5.74 -10.12
N LEU A 29 3.38 5.07 -10.97
CA LEU A 29 3.25 5.17 -12.42
C LEU A 29 1.88 4.67 -12.90
N ILE A 30 1.41 3.54 -12.39
CA ILE A 30 0.08 3.00 -12.74
C ILE A 30 -1.03 3.93 -12.27
N LEU A 31 -0.94 4.42 -11.02
CA LEU A 31 -1.90 5.38 -10.48
C LEU A 31 -1.96 6.66 -11.33
N TYR A 32 -0.81 7.16 -11.77
CA TYR A 32 -0.72 8.33 -12.66
C TYR A 32 -1.35 8.10 -14.03
N ILE A 33 -1.04 6.99 -14.69
CA ILE A 33 -1.63 6.63 -15.99
C ILE A 33 -3.16 6.55 -15.87
N MET A 34 -3.65 5.95 -14.79
CA MET A 34 -5.09 5.80 -14.55
C MET A 34 -5.77 7.11 -14.22
N TRP A 35 -5.17 7.94 -13.38
CA TRP A 35 -5.70 9.27 -13.09
C TRP A 35 -5.82 10.09 -14.37
N LYS A 36 -4.79 10.09 -15.21
CA LYS A 36 -4.79 10.77 -16.50
C LYS A 36 -5.91 10.27 -17.44
N ASN A 37 -6.15 8.95 -17.46
CA ASN A 37 -7.10 8.33 -18.39
C ASN A 37 -8.55 8.31 -17.90
N SER A 38 -8.79 8.38 -16.59
CA SER A 38 -10.12 8.15 -16.00
C SER A 38 -10.64 9.30 -15.13
N PHE A 39 -9.77 10.18 -14.63
CA PHE A 39 -10.14 11.14 -13.58
C PHE A 39 -9.69 12.58 -13.81
N ALA A 40 -8.83 12.86 -14.80
CA ALA A 40 -8.32 14.20 -15.11
C ALA A 40 -9.42 15.25 -15.38
N ALA A 41 -10.65 14.84 -15.69
CA ALA A 41 -11.79 15.73 -15.89
C ALA A 41 -12.63 16.02 -14.63
N THR A 42 -12.43 15.30 -13.51
CA THR A 42 -13.40 15.26 -12.40
C THR A 42 -12.82 15.35 -10.99
N SER A 43 -11.56 14.98 -10.78
CA SER A 43 -10.89 15.06 -9.47
C SER A 43 -9.78 16.09 -9.50
N GLY A 44 -9.81 17.07 -8.59
CA GLY A 44 -8.76 18.08 -8.48
C GLY A 44 -7.38 17.46 -8.22
N GLU A 45 -6.33 18.08 -8.77
CA GLU A 45 -4.93 17.64 -8.65
C GLU A 45 -4.51 17.36 -7.20
N SER A 46 -5.03 18.14 -6.25
CA SER A 46 -4.75 18.00 -4.82
C SER A 46 -5.17 16.65 -4.22
N TRP A 47 -6.29 16.06 -4.67
CA TRP A 47 -6.75 14.76 -4.19
C TRP A 47 -5.82 13.64 -4.67
N PHE A 48 -5.40 13.71 -5.93
CA PHE A 48 -4.51 12.73 -6.53
C PHE A 48 -3.10 12.76 -5.92
N ASP A 49 -2.55 13.95 -5.70
CA ASP A 49 -1.25 14.11 -5.04
C ASP A 49 -1.27 13.56 -3.61
N THR A 50 -2.34 13.87 -2.86
CA THR A 50 -2.53 13.35 -1.50
C THR A 50 -2.67 11.82 -1.52
N LEU A 51 -3.35 11.25 -2.51
CA LEU A 51 -3.48 9.80 -2.68
C LEU A 51 -2.14 9.13 -2.95
N ASN A 52 -1.34 9.65 -3.88
CA ASN A 52 -0.03 9.09 -4.17
C ASN A 52 0.88 9.11 -2.94
N ILE A 53 0.88 10.22 -2.19
CA ILE A 53 1.69 10.37 -0.98
C ILE A 53 1.23 9.36 0.09
N THR A 54 -0.06 9.31 0.39
CA THR A 54 -0.60 8.43 1.44
C THR A 54 -0.48 6.95 1.10
N MET A 55 -0.67 6.55 -0.17
CA MET A 55 -0.41 5.18 -0.62
C MET A 55 1.07 4.82 -0.56
N SER A 56 1.96 5.74 -0.97
CA SER A 56 3.40 5.55 -0.88
C SER A 56 3.87 5.32 0.56
N LEU A 57 3.39 6.15 1.49
CA LEU A 57 3.67 6.02 2.93
C LEU A 57 3.11 4.71 3.50
N SER A 58 1.87 4.37 3.13
CA SER A 58 1.24 3.10 3.53
C SER A 58 2.03 1.90 3.03
N GLY A 59 2.55 1.96 1.80
CA GLY A 59 3.43 0.96 1.21
C GLY A 59 4.71 0.77 2.01
N ILE A 60 5.43 1.86 2.30
CA ILE A 60 6.65 1.83 3.11
C ILE A 60 6.37 1.16 4.47
N LEU A 61 5.32 1.60 5.16
CA LEU A 61 4.95 1.06 6.48
C LEU A 61 4.60 -0.43 6.41
N CYS A 62 3.76 -0.83 5.45
CA CYS A 62 3.34 -2.23 5.30
C CYS A 62 4.55 -3.14 4.99
N TYR A 63 5.43 -2.74 4.08
CA TYR A 63 6.64 -3.53 3.78
C TYR A 63 7.59 -3.59 4.97
N CYS A 64 7.81 -2.49 5.69
CA CYS A 64 8.60 -2.50 6.92
C CYS A 64 8.02 -3.52 7.94
N ILE A 65 6.72 -3.50 8.18
CA ILE A 65 6.08 -4.43 9.12
C ILE A 65 6.18 -5.88 8.65
N LEU A 66 5.95 -6.14 7.36
CA LEU A 66 6.02 -7.49 6.79
C LEU A 66 7.43 -8.06 6.86
N PHE A 67 8.45 -7.32 6.44
CA PHE A 67 9.84 -7.76 6.48
C PHE A 67 10.41 -7.88 7.90
N LEU A 68 9.81 -7.20 8.88
CA LEU A 68 10.15 -7.39 10.30
C LEU A 68 9.48 -8.61 10.94
N LYS A 69 8.25 -8.97 10.52
CA LYS A 69 7.44 -10.00 11.20
C LYS A 69 7.32 -11.33 10.44
N VAL A 70 7.56 -11.35 9.13
CA VAL A 70 7.28 -12.51 8.27
C VAL A 70 8.57 -13.27 7.91
N PRO A 71 8.68 -14.58 8.22
CA PRO A 71 9.82 -15.41 7.80
C PRO A 71 9.66 -15.83 6.33
N PHE A 72 9.95 -14.92 5.39
CA PHE A 72 9.79 -15.11 3.93
C PHE A 72 10.43 -16.39 3.37
N ARG A 73 11.55 -16.84 3.95
CA ARG A 73 12.31 -17.99 3.45
C ARG A 73 11.53 -19.31 3.60
N GLU A 74 10.76 -19.43 4.66
CA GLU A 74 10.05 -20.66 5.02
C GLU A 74 8.70 -20.79 4.31
N TRP A 75 8.22 -19.71 3.69
CA TRP A 75 6.88 -19.66 3.13
C TRP A 75 6.83 -20.23 1.70
N THR A 76 5.77 -20.99 1.42
CA THR A 76 5.43 -21.48 0.08
C THR A 76 5.05 -20.33 -0.86
N SER A 77 5.26 -20.48 -2.16
CA SER A 77 4.90 -19.48 -3.18
C SER A 77 3.43 -19.05 -3.10
N PHE A 78 2.51 -19.96 -2.78
CA PHE A 78 1.08 -19.65 -2.61
C PHE A 78 0.82 -18.71 -1.42
N ARG A 79 1.44 -18.96 -0.26
CA ARG A 79 1.34 -18.06 0.91
C ARG A 79 1.95 -16.68 0.63
N LEU A 80 3.07 -16.63 -0.10
CA LEU A 80 3.66 -15.38 -0.55
C LEU A 80 2.73 -14.61 -1.50
N CYS A 81 1.96 -15.33 -2.33
CA CYS A 81 0.93 -14.76 -3.18
C CYS A 81 -0.19 -14.09 -2.37
N LEU A 82 -0.77 -14.83 -1.43
CA LEU A 82 -1.86 -14.32 -0.60
C LEU A 82 -1.44 -13.10 0.21
N ILE A 83 -0.27 -13.14 0.84
CA ILE A 83 0.19 -12.01 1.65
C ILE A 83 0.48 -10.79 0.79
N SER A 84 1.05 -10.96 -0.41
CA SER A 84 1.34 -9.84 -1.31
C SER A 84 0.07 -9.14 -1.79
N ILE A 85 -0.95 -9.90 -2.17
CA ILE A 85 -2.26 -9.35 -2.56
C ILE A 85 -2.93 -8.65 -1.36
N ALA A 86 -2.93 -9.30 -0.19
CA ALA A 86 -3.50 -8.72 1.02
C ALA A 86 -2.77 -7.43 1.42
N THR A 87 -1.45 -7.37 1.25
CA THR A 87 -0.63 -6.17 1.49
C THR A 87 -1.05 -5.04 0.58
N TRP A 88 -1.24 -5.32 -0.71
CA TRP A 88 -1.69 -4.31 -1.67
C TRP A 88 -3.10 -3.79 -1.37
N LEU A 89 -4.03 -4.68 -1.00
CA LEU A 89 -5.36 -4.27 -0.58
C LEU A 89 -5.30 -3.41 0.70
N ALA A 90 -4.43 -3.75 1.65
CA ALA A 90 -4.22 -2.95 2.85
C ALA A 90 -3.61 -1.57 2.54
N ILE A 91 -2.60 -1.50 1.66
CA ILE A 91 -2.00 -0.23 1.22
C ILE A 91 -3.06 0.64 0.55
N LEU A 92 -3.88 0.07 -0.33
CA LEU A 92 -4.94 0.80 -1.00
C LEU A 92 -5.97 1.34 -0.01
N PHE A 93 -6.41 0.48 0.91
CA PHE A 93 -7.38 0.83 1.93
C PHE A 93 -6.88 1.98 2.82
N ILE A 94 -5.66 1.86 3.35
CA ILE A 94 -5.07 2.88 4.25
C ILE A 94 -4.84 4.19 3.49
N GLY A 95 -4.35 4.12 2.24
CA GLY A 95 -4.14 5.30 1.41
C GLY A 95 -5.44 6.07 1.17
N ILE A 96 -6.49 5.40 0.69
CA ILE A 96 -7.79 6.03 0.40
C ILE A 96 -8.44 6.54 1.69
N PHE A 97 -8.37 5.77 2.77
CA PHE A 97 -8.85 6.21 4.08
C PHE A 97 -8.17 7.50 4.53
N ALA A 98 -6.85 7.58 4.44
CA ALA A 98 -6.09 8.75 4.85
C ALA A 98 -6.44 9.98 4.00
N VAL A 99 -6.54 9.84 2.68
CA VAL A 99 -6.96 10.92 1.78
C VAL A 99 -8.35 11.43 2.15
N SER A 100 -9.33 10.53 2.28
CA SER A 100 -10.69 10.88 2.67
C SER A 100 -10.73 11.56 4.02
N ALA A 101 -9.93 11.11 5.00
CA ALA A 101 -9.86 11.73 6.32
C ALA A 101 -9.25 13.14 6.29
N THR A 102 -8.31 13.40 5.38
CA THR A 102 -7.64 14.71 5.25
C THR A 102 -8.42 15.73 4.43
N LEU A 103 -9.19 15.29 3.43
CA LEU A 103 -9.90 16.17 2.51
C LEU A 103 -11.38 16.35 2.86
N TRP A 104 -11.95 15.47 3.69
CA TRP A 104 -13.34 15.61 4.13
C TRP A 104 -13.46 16.62 5.29
N ASN A 105 -14.25 17.67 5.04
CA ASN A 105 -14.40 18.92 5.79
C ASN A 105 -14.15 18.88 7.31
N GLN A 106 -13.49 19.95 7.77
CA GLN A 106 -13.34 20.29 9.19
C GLN A 106 -14.72 20.45 9.84
N PRO A 107 -14.88 20.00 11.10
CA PRO A 107 -16.17 20.02 11.78
C PRO A 107 -16.69 21.45 11.94
N GLU A 108 -17.93 21.70 11.52
CA GLU A 108 -18.66 22.92 11.88
C GLU A 108 -18.80 23.00 13.40
N ASP A 109 -18.58 24.21 13.91
CA ASP A 109 -18.45 24.51 15.33
C ASP A 109 -19.66 24.01 16.14
N ASN A 110 -19.34 23.20 17.15
CA ASN A 110 -20.14 22.78 18.33
C ASN A 110 -20.38 21.28 18.54
N LYS A 111 -19.92 20.38 17.65
CA LYS A 111 -19.92 18.93 17.92
C LYS A 111 -18.66 18.23 17.42
N ILE A 112 -17.51 18.65 17.94
CA ILE A 112 -16.17 18.13 17.57
C ILE A 112 -16.12 16.60 17.58
N VAL A 113 -16.64 15.94 18.63
CA VAL A 113 -16.60 14.47 18.74
C VAL A 113 -17.46 13.79 17.68
N VAL A 114 -18.67 14.30 17.42
CA VAL A 114 -19.59 13.73 16.42
C VAL A 114 -19.08 13.98 15.00
N GLY A 115 -18.47 15.15 14.75
CA GLY A 115 -17.83 15.48 13.48
C GLY A 115 -16.63 14.57 13.19
N ILE A 116 -15.75 14.36 14.18
CA ILE A 116 -14.60 13.43 14.02
C ILE A 116 -15.09 12.00 13.75
N LEU A 117 -16.07 11.51 14.51
CA LEU A 117 -16.58 10.14 14.34
C LEU A 117 -17.25 9.97 12.97
N SER A 118 -18.02 10.96 12.52
CA SER A 118 -18.63 10.97 11.19
C SER A 118 -17.59 10.99 10.09
N ASN A 119 -16.51 11.78 10.23
CA ASN A 119 -15.43 11.83 9.25
C ASN A 119 -14.67 10.51 9.17
N ILE A 120 -14.38 9.88 10.30
CA ILE A 120 -13.75 8.54 10.35
C ILE A 120 -14.66 7.52 9.66
N PHE A 121 -15.95 7.52 9.97
CA PHE A 121 -16.91 6.60 9.38
C PHE A 121 -17.02 6.78 7.86
N MET A 122 -17.18 8.02 7.38
CA MET A 122 -17.25 8.30 5.95
C MET A 122 -15.94 7.94 5.24
N SER A 123 -14.79 8.23 5.86
CA SER A 123 -13.48 7.84 5.31
C SER A 123 -13.33 6.33 5.21
N PHE A 124 -13.87 5.59 6.18
CA PHE A 124 -13.91 4.13 6.15
C PHE A 124 -14.78 3.61 5.00
N VAL A 125 -15.97 4.18 4.80
CA VAL A 125 -16.85 3.83 3.67
C VAL A 125 -16.17 4.11 2.33
N PHE A 126 -15.57 5.29 2.17
CA PHE A 126 -14.82 5.64 0.96
C PHE A 126 -13.62 4.73 0.74
N ALA A 127 -12.92 4.33 1.80
CA ALA A 127 -11.82 3.38 1.71
C ALA A 127 -12.29 2.01 1.21
N ILE A 128 -13.44 1.50 1.65
CA ILE A 128 -14.03 0.25 1.13
C ILE A 128 -14.37 0.41 -0.36
N CYS A 129 -15.15 1.43 -0.71
CA CYS A 129 -15.57 1.68 -2.09
C CYS A 129 -14.35 1.83 -3.02
N GLY A 130 -13.40 2.66 -2.62
CA GLY A 130 -12.17 2.87 -3.35
C GLY A 130 -11.32 1.61 -3.44
N THR A 131 -11.19 0.81 -2.38
CA THR A 131 -10.44 -0.45 -2.45
C THR A 131 -11.09 -1.45 -3.41
N VAL A 132 -12.42 -1.55 -3.41
CA VAL A 132 -13.14 -2.39 -4.38
C VAL A 132 -12.92 -1.88 -5.80
N MET A 133 -13.04 -0.57 -6.03
CA MET A 133 -12.80 0.05 -7.33
C MET A 133 -11.36 -0.18 -7.79
N PHE A 134 -10.34 -0.04 -6.94
CA PHE A 134 -8.94 -0.20 -7.33
C PHE A 134 -8.40 -1.64 -7.15
N SER A 135 -9.26 -2.60 -6.75
CA SER A 135 -8.87 -4.00 -6.50
C SER A 135 -8.32 -4.70 -7.74
N PHE A 136 -8.83 -4.35 -8.93
CA PHE A 136 -8.36 -4.91 -10.19
C PHE A 136 -6.92 -4.50 -10.55
N ILE A 137 -6.35 -3.49 -9.87
CA ILE A 137 -4.92 -3.12 -9.96
C ILE A 137 -4.13 -3.75 -8.82
N ALA A 138 -4.73 -3.79 -7.63
CA ALA A 138 -4.14 -4.40 -6.44
C ALA A 138 -3.67 -5.83 -6.70
N ILE A 139 -4.49 -6.60 -7.42
CA ILE A 139 -4.24 -8.00 -7.70
C ILE A 139 -3.04 -8.18 -8.66
N PRO A 140 -3.00 -7.57 -9.86
CA PRO A 140 -1.81 -7.58 -10.72
C PRO A 140 -0.54 -7.11 -10.02
N MET A 141 -0.63 -6.04 -9.21
CA MET A 141 0.54 -5.51 -8.49
C MET A 141 1.02 -6.45 -7.38
N GLY A 142 0.08 -7.08 -6.67
CA GLY A 142 0.36 -8.17 -5.74
C GLY A 142 1.10 -9.31 -6.44
N LEU A 143 0.68 -9.70 -7.64
CA LEU A 143 1.31 -10.76 -8.42
C LEU A 143 2.71 -10.37 -8.95
N ILE A 144 2.91 -9.13 -9.41
CA ILE A 144 4.22 -8.61 -9.82
C ILE A 144 5.20 -8.69 -8.64
N ASN A 145 4.76 -8.31 -7.44
CA ASN A 145 5.58 -8.45 -6.25
C ASN A 145 5.91 -9.90 -5.92
N VAL A 146 4.99 -10.82 -6.14
CA VAL A 146 5.22 -12.26 -5.92
C VAL A 146 6.27 -12.78 -6.89
N PHE A 147 6.21 -12.35 -8.14
CA PHE A 147 7.24 -12.68 -9.12
C PHE A 147 8.63 -12.24 -8.64
N TRP A 148 8.76 -11.01 -8.15
CA TRP A 148 10.01 -10.51 -7.57
C TRP A 148 10.42 -11.28 -6.32
N LEU A 149 9.52 -11.51 -5.37
CA LEU A 149 9.80 -12.25 -4.13
C LEU A 149 10.25 -13.69 -4.42
N ILE A 150 9.64 -14.38 -5.38
CA ILE A 150 10.01 -15.74 -5.79
C ILE A 150 11.38 -15.75 -6.49
N ARG A 151 11.61 -14.82 -7.42
CA ARG A 151 12.90 -14.69 -8.10
C ARG A 151 14.02 -14.41 -7.11
N LEU A 152 13.78 -13.52 -6.16
CA LEU A 152 14.75 -13.14 -5.15
C LEU A 152 15.01 -14.27 -4.14
N LYS A 153 13.97 -15.03 -3.74
CA LYS A 153 14.11 -16.23 -2.91
C LYS A 153 15.07 -17.27 -3.51
N LYS A 154 15.12 -17.41 -4.84
CA LYS A 154 16.04 -18.36 -5.51
C LYS A 154 17.52 -17.98 -5.41
N HIS A 155 17.83 -16.72 -5.08
CA HIS A 155 19.19 -16.20 -5.01
C HIS A 155 19.66 -15.92 -3.56
N SER A 156 18.96 -16.45 -2.55
CA SER A 156 19.23 -16.27 -1.10
C SER A 156 19.50 -17.56 -0.33
#